data_AF-A0A643BQK4-F1
#
_entry.id   AF-A0A643BQK4-F1
#
_cell.length_a   1.000
_cell.length_b   1.000
_cell.length_c   1.000
_cell.angle_alpha   90.00
_cell.angle_beta   90.00
_cell.angle_gamma   90.00
#
_symmetry.space_group_name_H-M   'P 1'
#
loop_
_entity.id
_entity.type
_entity.pdbx_description
1 polymer ?
#
loop_
_entity_poly.entity_id
_entity_poly.type
_entity_poly.pdbx_seq_one_letter_code
_entity_poly.pdbx_strand_id
1 'polypeptide(L)'
;YSVPIIWVPLMLYLSWSYYRTLAQGNVRLFTSFTTEYSVAMPESTFPGLFMLGLLLWSLVEYLIHRFLFHMKPPNDSYYLIMLHFVMHGQHHKVSRAGSHPGFGISTKFWDHFFHTLIPEEPHPKIQ
;
A
#
# COMPACT_ATOMS: atom_id res chain seq x y z
N TYR A 1 -12.16 -7.82 -5.12
CA TYR A 1 -12.20 -8.64 -3.87
C TYR A 1 -10.94 -9.47 -3.62
N SER A 2 -10.09 -9.75 -4.60
CA SER A 2 -8.89 -10.58 -4.42
C SER A 2 -7.88 -10.02 -3.40
N VAL A 3 -7.76 -8.69 -3.32
CA VAL A 3 -6.85 -8.02 -2.37
C VAL A 3 -7.21 -8.37 -0.90
N PRO A 4 -8.40 -8.07 -0.37
CA PRO A 4 -8.70 -8.41 1.02
C PRO A 4 -8.70 -9.92 1.29
N ILE A 5 -9.12 -10.76 0.33
CA ILE A 5 -9.15 -12.22 0.50
C ILE A 5 -7.75 -12.81 0.70
N ILE A 6 -6.73 -12.27 0.02
CA ILE A 6 -5.36 -12.77 0.12
C ILE A 6 -4.63 -12.11 1.30
N TRP A 7 -4.72 -10.78 1.40
CA TRP A 7 -3.87 -10.02 2.31
C TRP A 7 -4.38 -9.99 3.74
N VAL A 8 -5.70 -10.03 3.98
CA VAL A 8 -6.24 -10.00 5.36
C VAL A 8 -5.86 -11.26 6.14
N PRO A 9 -6.04 -12.50 5.65
CA PRO A 9 -5.60 -13.69 6.36
C PRO A 9 -4.10 -13.72 6.62
N LEU A 10 -3.29 -13.26 5.66
CA LEU A 10 -1.84 -13.16 5.81
C LEU A 10 -1.45 -12.18 6.92
N MET A 11 -2.05 -10.99 6.93
CA MET A 11 -1.81 -9.97 7.97
C MET A 11 -2.20 -10.49 9.36
N LEU A 12 -3.35 -11.17 9.47
CA LEU A 12 -3.80 -11.78 10.73
C LEU A 12 -2.85 -12.88 11.20
N TYR A 13 -2.43 -13.76 10.30
CA TYR A 13 -1.48 -14.83 10.61
C TYR A 13 -0.13 -14.28 11.09
N LEU A 14 0.43 -13.30 10.37
CA LEU A 14 1.68 -12.66 10.76
C LEU A 14 1.54 -11.93 12.09
N SER A 15 0.49 -11.14 12.27
CA SER A 15 0.20 -10.43 13.53
C SER A 15 0.12 -11.39 14.71
N TRP A 16 -0.59 -12.50 14.55
CA TRP A 16 -0.69 -13.56 15.55
C TRP A 16 0.67 -14.20 15.85
N SER A 17 1.44 -14.54 14.82
CA SER A 17 2.78 -15.12 14.96
C SER A 17 3.71 -14.20 15.76
N TYR A 18 3.78 -12.91 15.39
CA TYR A 18 4.62 -11.93 16.08
C TYR A 18 4.17 -11.67 17.52
N TYR A 19 2.86 -11.61 17.78
CA TYR A 19 2.33 -11.50 19.14
C TYR A 19 2.78 -12.68 20.01
N ARG A 20 2.68 -13.90 19.49
CA ARG A 20 3.11 -15.13 20.19
C ARG A 20 4.62 -15.14 20.45
N THR A 21 5.42 -14.67 19.49
CA THR A 21 6.88 -14.55 19.66
C THR A 21 7.24 -13.51 20.73
N LEU A 22 6.55 -12.38 20.77
CA LEU A 22 6.77 -11.34 21.79
C LEU A 22 6.33 -11.81 23.19
N ALA A 23 5.21 -12.53 23.30
CA ALA A 23 4.74 -13.11 24.56
C ALA A 23 5.68 -14.17 25.15
N GLN A 24 6.55 -14.77 24.34
CA GLN A 24 7.57 -15.72 24.81
C GLN A 24 8.77 -15.03 25.48
N GLY A 25 8.83 -13.69 25.51
CA GLY A 25 9.80 -12.91 26.28
C GLY A 25 11.26 -12.95 25.78
N ASN A 26 11.58 -13.81 24.81
CA ASN A 26 12.94 -14.03 24.31
C ASN A 26 13.03 -13.72 22.81
N VAL A 27 12.75 -12.47 22.43
CA VAL A 27 12.84 -12.07 21.01
C VAL A 27 14.29 -11.77 20.65
N ARG A 28 14.82 -12.52 19.68
CA ARG A 28 16.15 -12.31 19.11
C ARG A 28 16.02 -11.45 17.85
N LEU A 29 16.28 -10.15 17.97
CA LEU A 29 16.10 -9.19 16.87
C LEU A 29 17.16 -9.32 15.75
N PHE A 30 18.24 -10.08 15.98
CA PHE A 30 19.38 -10.15 15.04
C PHE A 30 19.94 -11.56 14.84
N THR A 31 19.14 -12.62 14.99
CA THR A 31 19.59 -14.01 14.81
C THR A 31 20.37 -14.23 13.51
N SER A 32 20.05 -13.50 12.44
CA SER A 32 20.72 -13.61 11.14
C SER A 32 22.07 -12.89 11.03
N PHE A 33 22.38 -11.91 11.89
CA PHE A 33 23.58 -11.08 11.78
C PHE A 33 24.49 -11.12 13.02
N THR A 34 23.93 -11.25 14.22
CA THR A 34 24.68 -11.32 15.47
C THR A 34 23.94 -12.24 16.46
N THR A 35 24.57 -13.33 16.87
CA THR A 35 23.94 -14.41 17.66
C THR A 35 23.59 -14.02 19.10
N GLU A 36 24.06 -12.88 19.62
CA GLU A 36 24.13 -12.68 21.08
C GLU A 36 23.15 -11.66 21.69
N TYR A 37 22.36 -10.93 20.88
CA TYR A 37 21.43 -9.94 21.42
C TYR A 37 19.99 -10.45 21.45
N SER A 38 19.59 -11.06 22.57
CA SER A 38 18.19 -11.26 22.93
C SER A 38 17.74 -10.11 23.82
N VAL A 39 16.76 -9.34 23.35
CA VAL A 39 16.16 -8.25 24.15
C VAL A 39 14.76 -8.71 24.54
N ALA A 40 14.50 -8.75 25.85
CA ALA A 40 13.15 -8.99 26.35
C ALA A 40 12.28 -7.78 26.02
N MET A 41 11.43 -7.92 25.01
CA MET A 41 10.50 -6.88 24.60
C MET A 41 9.15 -7.09 25.31
N PRO A 42 8.57 -6.05 25.96
CA PRO A 42 7.23 -6.14 26.53
C PRO A 42 6.18 -6.47 25.47
N GLU A 43 5.15 -7.23 25.83
CA GLU A 43 4.01 -7.55 24.95
C GLU A 43 3.30 -6.29 24.43
N SER A 44 3.32 -5.20 25.21
CA SER A 44 2.79 -3.88 24.84
C SER A 44 3.53 -3.20 23.67
N THR A 45 4.67 -3.75 23.24
CA THR A 45 5.44 -3.21 22.10
C THR A 45 4.77 -3.54 20.77
N PHE A 46 4.00 -4.65 20.69
CA PHE A 46 3.37 -5.09 19.44
C PHE A 46 2.42 -4.04 18.84
N PRO A 47 1.44 -3.47 19.58
CA PRO A 47 0.58 -2.43 19.04
C PRO A 47 1.34 -1.20 18.54
N GLY A 48 2.42 -0.81 19.23
CA GLY A 48 3.28 0.30 18.82
C GLY A 48 3.97 0.04 17.49
N LEU A 49 4.55 -1.15 17.31
CA LEU A 49 5.17 -1.56 16.05
C LEU A 49 4.14 -1.70 14.91
N PHE A 50 2.94 -2.21 15.21
CA PHE A 50 1.86 -2.32 14.24
C PHE A 50 1.41 -0.94 13.73
N MET A 51 1.20 0.02 14.64
CA MET A 51 0.84 1.39 14.28
C MET A 51 1.96 2.10 13.51
N LEU A 52 3.22 1.90 13.92
CA LEU A 52 4.38 2.40 13.17
C LEU A 52 4.41 1.82 11.74
N GLY A 53 4.10 0.54 11.58
CA GLY A 53 3.96 -0.11 10.28
C GLY A 53 2.88 0.53 9.40
N LEU A 54 1.73 0.88 9.96
CA LEU A 54 0.67 1.59 9.24
C LEU A 54 1.10 3.00 8.80
N LEU A 55 1.82 3.73 9.65
CA LEU A 55 2.35 5.05 9.32
C LEU A 55 3.48 4.98 8.27
N LEU A 56 4.35 3.98 8.37
CA LEU A 56 5.37 3.74 7.35
C LEU A 56 4.74 3.32 6.03
N TRP A 57 3.66 2.53 6.06
CA TRP A 57 2.90 2.18 4.87
C TRP A 57 2.35 3.43 4.18
N SER A 58 1.74 4.38 4.91
CA SER A 58 1.20 5.60 4.29
C SER A 58 2.31 6.47 3.66
N LEU A 59 3.49 6.52 4.30
CA LEU A 59 4.66 7.18 3.71
C LEU A 59 5.15 6.46 2.45
N VAL A 60 5.29 5.14 2.49
CA VAL A 60 5.74 4.33 1.34
C VAL A 60 4.74 4.43 0.19
N GLU A 61 3.45 4.37 0.48
CA GLU A 61 2.36 4.57 -0.50
C GLU A 61 2.51 5.92 -1.19
N TYR A 62 2.72 6.99 -0.43
CA TYR A 62 2.95 8.32 -0.97
C TYR A 62 4.19 8.39 -1.86
N LEU A 63 5.32 7.84 -1.39
CA LEU A 63 6.58 7.86 -2.16
C LEU A 63 6.45 7.06 -3.46
N ILE A 64 5.84 5.88 -3.42
CA ILE A 64 5.61 5.05 -4.62
C ILE A 64 4.68 5.78 -5.58
N HIS A 65 3.57 6.33 -5.10
CA HIS A 65 2.62 7.03 -5.97
C HIS A 65 3.26 8.25 -6.63
N ARG A 66 3.94 9.10 -5.85
CA ARG A 66 4.53 10.33 -6.37
C ARG A 66 5.76 10.10 -7.25
N PHE A 67 6.66 9.19 -6.86
CA PHE A 67 7.95 9.04 -7.53
C PHE A 67 7.97 7.89 -8.52
N LEU A 68 7.29 6.77 -8.26
CA LEU A 68 7.29 5.62 -9.16
C LEU A 68 6.15 5.70 -10.18
N PHE A 69 4.92 6.00 -9.72
CA PHE A 69 3.75 6.01 -10.61
C PHE A 69 3.64 7.29 -11.44
N HIS A 70 4.09 8.44 -10.91
CA HIS A 70 4.17 9.70 -11.67
C HIS A 70 5.55 9.99 -12.28
N MET A 71 6.45 9.01 -12.32
CA MET A 71 7.74 9.16 -13.00
C MET A 71 7.51 9.43 -14.49
N LYS A 72 8.18 10.44 -15.07
CA LYS A 72 8.25 10.55 -16.54
C LYS A 72 9.33 9.59 -17.04
N PRO A 73 8.97 8.49 -17.72
CA PRO A 73 9.97 7.59 -18.25
C PRO A 73 10.80 8.32 -19.33
N PRO A 74 12.13 8.17 -19.34
CA PRO A 74 12.96 8.67 -20.43
C PRO A 74 12.59 7.95 -21.74
N ASN A 75 12.53 8.70 -22.85
CA ASN A 75 12.08 8.20 -24.16
C ASN A 75 12.98 7.09 -24.76
N ASP A 76 14.15 6.87 -24.17
CA ASP A 76 15.19 5.98 -24.70
C ASP A 76 15.12 4.53 -24.17
N SER A 77 14.17 4.24 -23.26
CA SER A 77 14.04 2.89 -22.67
C SER A 77 12.62 2.34 -22.81
N TYR A 78 12.45 1.41 -23.75
CA TYR A 78 11.20 0.68 -23.97
C TYR A 78 10.70 -0.03 -22.70
N TYR A 79 11.60 -0.64 -21.92
CA TYR A 79 11.25 -1.35 -20.70
C TYR A 79 10.68 -0.44 -19.61
N LEU A 80 11.25 0.75 -19.42
CA LEU A 80 10.75 1.71 -18.42
C LEU A 80 9.39 2.28 -18.81
N ILE A 81 9.18 2.52 -20.11
CA ILE A 81 7.87 2.96 -20.65
C ILE A 81 6.81 1.87 -20.45
N MET A 82 7.14 0.60 -20.75
CA MET A 82 6.23 -0.53 -20.56
C MET A 82 5.88 -0.73 -19.07
N LEU A 83 6.88 -0.69 -18.19
CA LEU A 83 6.68 -0.84 -16.74
C LEU A 83 5.81 0.28 -16.18
N HIS A 84 6.10 1.54 -16.54
CA HIS A 84 5.25 2.68 -16.16
C HIS A 84 3.81 2.54 -16.69
N PHE A 85 3.64 2.03 -17.93
CA PHE A 85 2.33 1.84 -18.54
C PHE A 85 1.50 0.73 -17.87
N VAL A 86 2.12 -0.39 -17.50
CA VAL A 86 1.47 -1.50 -16.78
C VAL A 86 1.13 -1.11 -15.34
N MET A 87 2.05 -0.41 -14.66
CA MET A 87 1.88 -0.03 -13.24
C MET A 87 0.86 1.10 -13.06
N HIS A 88 0.79 2.07 -13.99
CA HIS A 88 -0.04 3.26 -13.81
C HIS A 88 -0.73 3.76 -15.09
N GLY A 89 -0.11 3.61 -16.26
CA GLY A 89 -0.66 4.13 -17.52
C GLY A 89 -2.01 3.53 -17.96
N GLN A 90 -2.31 2.28 -17.61
CA GLN A 90 -3.63 1.67 -17.85
C GLN A 90 -4.75 2.37 -17.07
N HIS A 91 -4.48 2.74 -15.81
CA HIS A 91 -5.47 3.39 -14.95
C HIS A 91 -5.91 4.75 -15.50
N HIS A 92 -4.98 5.54 -16.08
CA HIS A 92 -5.30 6.83 -16.72
C HIS A 92 -6.05 6.70 -18.06
N LYS A 93 -5.81 5.62 -18.81
CA LYS A 93 -6.53 5.39 -20.07
C LYS A 93 -7.95 4.90 -19.81
N VAL A 94 -8.14 4.05 -18.81
CA VAL A 94 -9.46 3.54 -18.37
C VAL A 94 -10.27 4.65 -17.69
N SER A 95 -9.64 5.51 -16.86
CA SER A 95 -10.35 6.65 -16.24
C SER A 95 -10.88 7.65 -17.27
N ARG A 96 -10.17 7.84 -18.39
CA ARG A 96 -10.63 8.69 -19.49
C ARG A 96 -11.73 8.06 -20.36
N ALA A 97 -11.87 6.74 -20.32
CA ALA A 97 -12.79 5.99 -21.20
C ALA A 97 -14.15 5.64 -20.54
N GLY A 98 -14.47 6.22 -19.37
CA GLY A 98 -15.82 6.19 -18.81
C GLY A 98 -16.34 4.82 -18.35
N SER A 99 -15.47 3.86 -18.03
CA SER A 99 -15.88 2.54 -17.53
C SER A 99 -15.74 2.43 -16.00
N HIS A 100 -16.88 2.60 -15.32
CA HIS A 100 -17.21 2.23 -13.94
C HIS A 100 -16.30 2.75 -12.78
N PRO A 101 -16.87 3.47 -11.79
CA PRO A 101 -16.12 4.10 -10.69
C PRO A 101 -15.64 3.13 -9.59
N GLY A 102 -15.44 1.84 -9.90
CA GLY A 102 -15.36 0.77 -8.88
C GLY A 102 -14.03 0.04 -8.73
N PHE A 103 -12.98 0.37 -9.50
CA PHE A 103 -11.69 -0.31 -9.43
C PHE A 103 -10.54 0.64 -9.06
N GLY A 104 -10.76 1.44 -8.02
CA GLY A 104 -9.72 2.22 -7.35
C GLY A 104 -9.29 1.53 -6.07
N ILE A 105 -7.99 1.28 -5.92
CA ILE A 105 -7.37 0.98 -4.62
C ILE A 105 -7.41 2.23 -3.72
N SER A 106 -7.70 3.41 -4.30
CA SER A 106 -7.97 4.67 -3.60
C SER A 106 -9.38 4.63 -3.01
N THR A 107 -9.48 4.73 -1.69
CA THR A 107 -10.75 5.06 -1.02
C THR A 107 -11.01 6.56 -1.20
N LYS A 108 -12.29 6.97 -1.30
CA LYS A 108 -12.69 8.39 -1.38
C LYS A 108 -12.10 9.28 -0.26
N PHE A 109 -11.68 8.65 0.85
CA PHE A 109 -10.98 9.28 1.95
C PHE A 109 -9.69 9.99 1.50
N TRP A 110 -8.84 9.31 0.73
CA TRP A 110 -7.56 9.88 0.28
C TRP A 110 -7.77 10.96 -0.78
N ASP A 111 -8.76 10.80 -1.65
CA ASP A 111 -9.06 11.80 -2.69
C ASP A 111 -9.52 13.14 -2.09
N HIS A 112 -10.23 13.11 -0.96
CA HIS A 112 -10.66 14.32 -0.26
C HIS A 112 -9.49 15.02 0.46
N PHE A 113 -8.58 14.27 1.06
CA PHE A 113 -7.42 14.83 1.76
C PHE A 113 -6.43 15.53 0.82
N PHE A 114 -6.26 15.00 -0.40
CA PHE A 114 -5.32 15.53 -1.39
C PHE A 114 -5.96 16.39 -2.50
N HIS A 115 -7.28 16.65 -2.42
CA HIS A 115 -8.03 17.40 -3.43
C HIS A 115 -7.92 16.82 -4.85
N THR A 116 -7.92 15.50 -5.00
CA THR A 116 -7.82 14.80 -6.30
C THR A 116 -9.16 14.23 -6.78
N LEU A 117 -10.28 14.69 -6.21
CA LEU A 117 -11.62 14.27 -6.61
C LEU A 117 -11.87 14.59 -8.09
N ILE A 118 -12.19 13.55 -8.87
CA ILE A 118 -12.67 13.73 -10.24
C ILE A 118 -14.11 14.24 -10.14
N PRO A 119 -14.45 15.39 -10.73
CA PRO A 119 -15.83 15.87 -10.77
C PRO A 119 -16.70 14.84 -11.49
N GLU A 120 -17.85 14.47 -10.89
CA GLU A 120 -18.84 13.69 -11.62
C GLU A 120 -19.42 14.56 -12.73
N GLU A 121 -19.21 14.16 -13.99
CA GLU A 121 -19.88 14.77 -15.15
C GLU A 121 -21.40 14.56 -14.98
N PRO A 122 -22.22 15.62 -15.08
CA PRO A 122 -23.66 15.48 -14.96
C PRO A 122 -24.17 14.61 -16.10
N HIS A 123 -24.79 13.47 -15.75
CA HIS A 123 -25.44 12.59 -16.71
C HIS A 123 -26.41 13.38 -17.59
N PRO A 124 -26.32 13.30 -18.94
CA PRO A 124 -27.26 13.96 -19.81
C PRO A 124 -28.65 13.38 -19.57
N LYS A 125 -29.60 14.24 -19.17
CA LYS A 125 -31.00 13.87 -19.12
C LYS A 125 -31.45 13.59 -20.54
N ILE A 126 -31.78 12.33 -20.82
CA ILE A 126 -32.43 11.93 -22.06
C ILE A 126 -33.80 12.62 -22.07
N GLN A 127 -34.01 13.52 -23.04
CA GLN A 127 -35.29 14.17 -23.31
C GLN A 127 -36.14 13.29 -24.23
#